data_AF-A0A6B3EJE9-F1
#
_entry.id   AF-A0A6B3EJE9-F1
#
_cell.length_a   1.000
_cell.length_b   1.000
_cell.length_c   1.000
_cell.angle_alpha   90.00
_cell.angle_beta   90.00
_cell.angle_gamma   90.00
#
_symmetry.space_group_name_H-M   'P 1'
#
loop_
_entity.id
_entity.type
_entity.pdbx_description
1 polymer ?
#
loop_
_entity_poly.entity_id
_entity_poly.type
_entity_poly.pdbx_seq_one_letter_code
_entity_poly.pdbx_strand_id
1 'polypeptide(L)'
;LSLDPRSADIVIVKIGYLEPELFDMSNGWKMALTPGGVDQDLVRLGHHRISRPMFPFDRDMADPDLTARIIPASDQPLTGNEE
;
A
#
# COMPACT_ATOMS: atom_id res chain seq x y z
N LEU A 1 12.85 -10.89 -21.95
CA LEU A 1 13.97 -11.13 -21.00
C LEU A 1 14.58 -12.53 -21.16
N SER A 2 13.90 -13.51 -21.78
CA SER A 2 14.43 -14.87 -22.00
C SER A 2 14.96 -15.53 -20.72
N LEU A 3 14.24 -15.31 -19.62
CA LEU A 3 14.53 -15.90 -18.32
C LEU A 3 13.73 -17.20 -18.18
N ASP A 4 14.32 -18.19 -17.54
CA ASP A 4 13.64 -19.39 -17.08
C ASP A 4 13.61 -19.37 -15.54
N PRO A 5 12.52 -18.87 -14.92
CA PRO A 5 12.47 -18.73 -13.47
C PRO A 5 12.35 -20.07 -12.75
N ARG A 6 11.97 -21.16 -13.43
CA ARG A 6 11.85 -22.49 -12.82
C ARG A 6 13.19 -23.20 -12.63
N SER A 7 14.22 -22.80 -13.37
CA SER A 7 15.58 -23.31 -13.18
C SER A 7 16.42 -22.49 -12.21
N ALA A 8 15.91 -21.37 -11.71
CA ALA A 8 16.60 -20.54 -10.72
C ALA A 8 16.40 -21.09 -9.30
N ASP A 9 17.46 -21.05 -8.48
CA ASP A 9 17.37 -21.41 -7.06
C ASP A 9 16.47 -20.44 -6.27
N ILE A 10 16.48 -19.15 -6.65
CA ILE A 10 15.70 -18.08 -6.03
C ILE A 10 15.21 -17.12 -7.12
N VAL A 11 13.93 -16.79 -7.07
CA VAL A 11 13.32 -15.72 -7.87
C VAL A 11 12.95 -14.57 -6.94
N ILE A 12 13.47 -13.36 -7.24
CA ILE A 12 13.15 -12.14 -6.50
C ILE A 12 12.25 -11.27 -7.37
N VAL A 13 11.11 -10.86 -6.81
CA VAL A 13 10.14 -10.02 -7.50
C VAL A 13 9.86 -8.76 -6.70
N LYS A 14 9.78 -7.62 -7.39
CA LYS A 14 9.36 -6.34 -6.82
C LYS A 14 8.00 -5.98 -7.42
N ILE A 15 6.94 -6.42 -6.75
CA ILE A 15 5.57 -6.29 -7.24
C ILE A 15 4.68 -5.67 -6.16
N GLY A 16 3.73 -4.83 -6.57
CA GLY A 16 2.72 -4.25 -5.67
C GLY A 16 1.53 -5.18 -5.43
N TYR A 17 1.36 -6.20 -6.26
CA TYR A 17 0.32 -7.22 -6.17
C TYR A 17 0.93 -8.58 -6.50
N LEU A 18 0.36 -9.63 -5.92
CA LEU A 18 0.80 -10.99 -6.20
C LEU A 18 0.34 -11.40 -7.61
N GLU A 19 1.28 -11.83 -8.43
CA GLU A 19 1.00 -12.33 -9.77
C GLU A 19 0.66 -13.84 -9.68
N PRO A 20 -0.47 -14.31 -10.26
CA PRO A 20 -0.92 -15.69 -10.08
C PRO A 20 0.05 -16.77 -10.56
N GLU A 21 0.72 -16.59 -11.70
CA GLU A 21 1.66 -17.58 -12.22
C GLU A 21 2.88 -17.75 -11.28
N LEU A 22 3.41 -16.63 -10.76
CA LEU A 22 4.44 -16.62 -9.73
C LEU A 22 3.93 -17.22 -8.42
N PHE A 23 2.65 -16.99 -8.09
CA PHE A 23 2.02 -17.61 -6.94
C PHE A 23 2.08 -19.13 -7.02
N ASP A 24 1.59 -19.66 -8.13
CA ASP A 24 1.50 -21.09 -8.42
C ASP A 24 2.88 -21.75 -8.57
N MET A 25 3.91 -20.98 -8.98
CA MET A 25 5.28 -21.45 -9.11
C MET A 25 6.02 -21.66 -7.79
N SER A 26 5.56 -21.04 -6.70
CA SER A 26 6.30 -21.01 -5.45
C SER A 26 6.24 -22.30 -4.64
N ASN A 27 7.37 -22.64 -4.01
CA ASN A 27 7.40 -23.64 -2.93
C ASN A 27 7.28 -23.00 -1.53
N GLY A 28 7.36 -21.67 -1.44
CA GLY A 28 7.28 -20.90 -0.21
C GLY A 28 7.57 -19.42 -0.48
N TRP A 29 7.18 -18.55 0.46
CA TRP A 29 7.30 -17.09 0.31
C TRP A 29 8.05 -16.47 1.47
N LYS A 30 8.92 -15.52 1.15
CA LYS A 30 9.51 -14.60 2.13
C LYS A 30 9.39 -13.19 1.61
N MET A 31 8.91 -12.28 2.46
CA MET A 31 8.89 -10.86 2.16
C MET A 31 10.18 -10.22 2.66
N ALA A 32 11.01 -9.73 1.74
CA ALA A 32 12.18 -8.94 2.08
C ALA A 32 11.83 -7.45 2.06
N LEU A 33 11.66 -6.84 3.23
CA LEU A 33 11.51 -5.40 3.36
C LEU A 33 12.89 -4.76 3.16
N THR A 34 13.03 -4.04 2.04
CA THR A 34 14.26 -3.33 1.68
C THR A 34 14.05 -1.83 1.86
N PRO A 35 15.02 -1.09 2.45
CA PRO A 35 14.94 0.36 2.52
C PRO A 35 14.78 0.97 1.13
N GLY A 36 13.90 1.95 0.99
CA GLY A 36 13.69 2.66 -0.27
C GLY A 36 12.43 3.52 -0.26
N GLY A 37 12.10 4.13 -1.39
CA GLY A 37 10.93 5.03 -1.51
C GLY A 37 9.56 4.36 -1.38
N VAL A 38 9.52 3.03 -1.21
CA VAL A 38 8.30 2.22 -1.00
C VAL A 38 8.43 1.36 0.26
N ASP A 39 9.15 1.86 1.26
CA ASP A 39 9.32 1.20 2.56
C ASP A 39 7.97 1.06 3.29
N GLN A 40 7.76 -0.08 3.94
CA GLN A 40 6.53 -0.33 4.71
C GLN A 40 6.57 0.33 6.09
N ASP A 41 7.74 0.73 6.57
CA ASP A 41 7.88 1.61 7.74
C ASP A 41 7.75 3.07 7.30
N LEU A 42 6.50 3.47 7.06
CA LEU A 42 6.12 4.76 6.50
C LEU A 42 6.64 5.97 7.30
N VAL A 43 6.79 5.80 8.62
CA VAL A 43 7.24 6.87 9.52
C VAL A 43 8.66 7.30 9.18
N ARG A 44 9.51 6.36 8.70
CA ARG A 44 10.90 6.68 8.30
C ARG A 44 10.99 7.58 7.07
N LEU A 45 9.95 7.64 6.23
CA LEU A 45 10.00 8.30 4.93
C LEU A 45 9.86 9.84 5.00
N GLY A 46 9.54 10.41 6.17
CA GLY A 46 9.58 11.86 6.39
C GLY A 46 8.49 12.64 5.63
N HIS A 47 7.23 12.20 5.69
CA HIS A 47 6.13 12.85 4.98
C HIS A 47 5.80 14.24 5.56
N HIS A 48 5.74 15.27 4.69
CA HIS A 48 5.53 16.68 5.08
C HIS A 48 4.25 17.33 4.53
N ARG A 49 3.60 16.74 3.51
CA ARG A 49 2.41 17.30 2.84
C ARG A 49 1.20 16.38 2.97
N ILE A 50 0.96 15.92 4.18
CA ILE A 50 -0.19 15.09 4.55
C ILE A 50 -1.15 15.92 5.41
N SER A 51 -2.46 15.64 5.31
CA SER A 51 -3.43 16.18 6.26
C SER A 51 -3.15 15.58 7.63
N ARG A 52 -3.08 16.41 8.67
CA ARG A 52 -2.80 15.99 10.05
C ARG A 52 -3.94 16.44 10.97
N PRO A 53 -4.28 15.66 12.00
CA PRO A 53 -3.57 14.46 12.47
C PRO A 53 -3.82 13.22 11.59
N MET A 54 -2.80 12.38 11.40
CA MET A 54 -2.89 11.14 10.62
C MET A 54 -2.09 10.00 11.25
N PHE A 55 -2.75 8.86 11.47
CA PHE A 55 -2.08 7.62 11.84
C PHE A 55 -1.32 7.06 10.62
N PRO A 56 -0.07 6.56 10.76
CA PRO A 56 0.70 6.32 11.99
C PRO A 56 1.65 7.46 12.41
N PHE A 57 1.58 8.63 11.78
CA PHE A 57 2.49 9.76 12.04
C PHE A 57 2.16 10.51 13.34
N ASP A 58 0.88 10.56 13.71
CA ASP A 58 0.36 11.19 14.92
C ASP A 58 -0.36 10.13 15.77
N ARG A 59 0.41 9.33 16.52
CA ARG A 59 -0.11 8.15 17.24
C ARG A 59 -1.10 8.45 18.37
N ASP A 60 -1.03 9.66 18.92
CA ASP A 60 -1.88 10.13 20.01
C ASP A 60 -3.12 10.90 19.48
N MET A 61 -3.42 10.81 18.18
CA MET A 61 -4.63 11.41 17.61
C MET A 61 -5.89 10.78 18.20
N ALA A 62 -6.96 11.57 18.28
CA ALA A 62 -8.28 11.04 18.63
C ALA A 62 -8.77 10.04 17.57
N ASP A 63 -9.66 9.14 17.97
CA ASP A 63 -10.30 8.21 17.04
C ASP A 63 -11.03 8.99 15.94
N PRO A 64 -10.83 8.64 14.65
CA PRO A 64 -11.55 9.29 13.57
C PRO A 64 -13.05 8.96 13.64
N ASP A 65 -13.90 9.86 13.14
CA ASP A 65 -15.31 9.54 12.92
C ASP A 65 -15.42 8.53 11.76
N LEU A 66 -15.74 7.28 12.11
CA LEU A 66 -15.92 6.19 11.15
C LEU A 66 -17.38 6.01 10.71
N THR A 67 -18.26 6.96 11.02
CA THR A 67 -19.66 6.91 10.58
C THR A 67 -19.75 6.92 9.07
N ALA A 68 -20.59 6.04 8.51
CA ALA A 68 -20.81 5.99 7.07
C ALA A 68 -21.39 7.32 6.56
N ARG A 69 -20.77 7.86 5.51
CA ARG A 69 -21.27 9.04 4.78
C ARG A 69 -21.81 8.59 3.43
N ILE A 70 -23.04 9.00 3.10
CA ILE A 70 -23.59 8.82 1.77
C ILE A 70 -23.18 10.02 0.93
N ILE A 71 -22.39 9.79 -0.11
CA ILE A 71 -22.04 10.81 -1.10
C ILE A 71 -23.04 10.75 -2.27
N PRO A 72 -23.27 11.88 -2.98
CA PRO A 72 -24.09 11.89 -4.19
C PRO A 72 -23.60 10.87 -5.23
N ALA A 73 -24.50 10.44 -6.12
CA ALA A 73 -24.12 9.61 -7.26
C ALA A 73 -23.12 10.36 -8.15
N SER A 74 -22.28 9.63 -8.89
CA SER A 74 -21.17 10.20 -9.66
C SER A 74 -21.60 11.17 -10.77
N ASP A 75 -22.89 11.14 -11.15
CA ASP A 75 -23.51 12.05 -12.11
C ASP A 75 -24.13 13.30 -11.45
N GLN A 76 -24.00 13.46 -10.13
CA GLN A 76 -24.47 14.61 -9.37
C GLN A 76 -23.31 15.40 -8.77
N PRO A 77 -23.48 16.72 -8.51
CA PRO A 77 -22.47 17.52 -7.83
C PRO A 77 -22.15 16.96 -6.45
N LEU A 78 -20.86 16.89 -6.10
CA LEU A 78 -20.42 16.63 -4.73
C LEU A 78 -20.92 17.76 -3.81
N THR A 79 -21.65 17.38 -2.76
CA THR A 79 -22.21 18.33 -1.78
C THR A 79 -21.58 18.06 -0.41
N GLY A 80 -20.65 18.93 -0.01
CA GLY A 80 -19.95 18.82 1.27
C GLY A 80 -18.62 19.57 1.27
N ASN A 81 -18.07 19.78 2.45
CA ASN A 81 -16.67 20.19 2.60
C ASN A 81 -15.82 18.93 2.40
N GLU A 82 -15.25 18.76 1.21
CA GLU A 82 -14.18 17.80 1.00
C GLU A 82 -12.86 18.56 0.99
N GLU A 83 -11.98 18.22 1.93
CA GLU A 83 -10.58 18.01 1.55
C GLU A 83 -10.52 16.78 0.65
#